data_AF-A0A2S4YN24-F1
#
_entry.id   AF-A0A2S4YN24-F1
#
_cell.length_a   1.000
_cell.length_b   1.000
_cell.length_c   1.000
_cell.angle_alpha   90.00
_cell.angle_beta   90.00
_cell.angle_gamma   90.00
#
_symmetry.space_group_name_H-M   'P 1'
#
loop_
_entity.id
_entity.type
_entity.pdbx_description
1 polymer ?
#
loop_
_entity_poly.entity_id
_entity_poly.type
_entity_poly.pdbx_seq_one_letter_code
_entity_poly.pdbx_strand_id
1 'polypeptide(L)'
;MRRVNVSKFVRPAAEGADPFATARLRRGVLDAWATSPARFREDANAEEDLVLGGYRDRLVVELAQNAADAAARAGVPGRLRLTLRDGVLAAANTGAPLDAAGVESLATLRASAKRDTERDSRRDTPTVGRFGVGFAAVLSVTDEPAVVGRHGGVRWSLAEARHLAEETARHSPGLGDEIRRRDGHVPLLRLPFAAEGTAPDPYDTVVILPLRDTAAADLAERLLHAVDDA
;
A
#
# COMPACT_ATOMS: atom_id res chain seq x y z
N MET A 1 -20.23 10.89 11.83
CA MET A 1 -18.95 11.02 11.11
C MET A 1 -19.21 10.99 9.62
N ARG A 2 -18.93 12.06 8.88
CA ARG A 2 -19.05 12.05 7.40
C ARG A 2 -17.88 11.23 6.85
N ARG A 3 -18.15 10.09 6.23
CA ARG A 3 -17.15 9.36 5.42
C ARG A 3 -16.58 10.34 4.38
N VAL A 4 -15.27 10.50 4.36
CA VAL A 4 -14.59 11.19 3.26
C VAL A 4 -14.84 10.34 2.01
N ASN A 5 -15.51 10.92 1.00
CA ASN A 5 -15.82 10.20 -0.22
C ASN A 5 -14.54 10.14 -1.08
N VAL A 6 -13.87 8.98 -1.07
CA VAL A 6 -12.60 8.73 -1.78
C VAL A 6 -12.76 8.85 -3.29
N SER A 7 -13.99 8.74 -3.82
CA SER A 7 -14.30 8.98 -5.23
C SER A 7 -13.92 10.39 -5.73
N LYS A 8 -13.61 11.33 -4.82
CA LYS A 8 -13.12 12.67 -5.18
C LYS A 8 -11.64 12.71 -5.57
N PHE A 9 -10.81 11.77 -5.12
CA PHE A 9 -9.35 11.90 -5.22
C PHE A 9 -8.70 10.85 -6.13
N VAL A 10 -9.28 9.65 -6.20
CA VAL A 10 -8.78 8.56 -7.06
C VAL A 10 -9.98 7.85 -7.66
N ARG A 11 -9.98 7.70 -8.99
CA ARG A 11 -11.07 7.05 -9.71
C ARG A 11 -10.64 5.63 -10.10
N PRO A 12 -11.58 4.66 -10.11
CA PRO A 12 -11.34 3.39 -10.78
C PRO A 12 -10.90 3.64 -12.23
N ALA A 13 -9.97 2.85 -12.74
CA ALA A 13 -9.62 2.92 -14.15
C ALA A 13 -10.85 2.63 -15.02
N ALA A 14 -10.90 3.22 -16.21
CA ALA A 14 -11.90 2.93 -17.22
C ALA A 14 -12.01 1.41 -17.48
N GLU A 15 -13.20 0.94 -17.84
CA GLU A 15 -13.46 -0.48 -18.05
C GLU A 15 -12.50 -1.07 -19.10
N GLY A 16 -11.78 -2.14 -18.73
CA GLY A 16 -10.76 -2.77 -19.56
C GLY A 16 -9.34 -2.19 -19.43
N ALA A 17 -9.15 -1.05 -18.77
CA ALA A 17 -7.83 -0.48 -18.51
C ALA A 17 -7.21 -1.04 -17.20
N ASP A 18 -6.21 -1.91 -17.34
CA ASP A 18 -5.45 -2.47 -16.20
C ASP A 18 -3.97 -2.63 -16.58
N PRO A 19 -3.21 -1.51 -16.72
CA PRO A 19 -1.83 -1.55 -17.21
C PRO A 19 -0.87 -2.34 -16.28
N PHE A 20 -1.30 -2.61 -15.05
CA PHE A 20 -0.51 -3.32 -14.04
C PHE A 20 -1.02 -4.73 -13.74
N ALA A 21 -2.01 -5.23 -14.51
CA ALA A 21 -2.60 -6.56 -14.33
C ALA A 21 -3.10 -6.83 -12.88
N THR A 22 -3.64 -5.81 -12.22
CA THR A 22 -4.18 -5.88 -10.86
C THR A 22 -5.30 -6.91 -10.74
N ALA A 23 -6.12 -7.10 -11.77
CA ALA A 23 -7.17 -8.11 -11.79
C ALA A 23 -6.61 -9.54 -11.73
N ARG A 24 -5.47 -9.78 -12.39
CA ARG A 24 -4.77 -11.08 -12.34
C ARG A 24 -4.20 -11.34 -10.95
N LEU A 25 -3.55 -10.34 -10.35
CA LEU A 25 -3.01 -10.42 -8.99
C LEU A 25 -4.11 -10.74 -7.97
N ARG A 26 -5.19 -9.95 -8.00
CA ARG A 26 -6.34 -10.09 -7.10
C ARG A 26 -7.00 -11.46 -7.22
N ARG A 27 -7.20 -11.94 -8.45
CA ARG A 27 -7.77 -13.29 -8.68
C ARG A 27 -6.91 -14.38 -8.07
N GLY A 28 -5.59 -14.36 -8.31
CA GLY A 28 -4.69 -15.37 -7.76
C GLY A 28 -4.68 -15.42 -6.23
N VAL A 29 -4.81 -14.26 -5.57
CA VAL A 29 -4.96 -14.16 -4.11
C VAL A 29 -6.28 -14.78 -3.64
N LEU A 30 -7.41 -14.38 -4.23
CA LEU A 30 -8.73 -14.89 -3.84
C LEU A 30 -8.84 -16.40 -4.07
N ASP A 31 -8.31 -16.91 -5.18
CA ASP A 31 -8.27 -18.35 -5.47
C ASP A 31 -7.43 -19.10 -4.42
N ALA A 32 -6.30 -18.54 -4.00
CA ALA A 32 -5.45 -19.12 -2.95
C ALA A 32 -6.15 -19.16 -1.60
N TRP A 33 -6.87 -18.10 -1.23
CA TRP A 33 -7.66 -18.05 0.01
C TRP A 33 -8.84 -19.00 -0.01
N ALA A 34 -9.55 -19.09 -1.14
CA ALA A 34 -10.66 -20.03 -1.32
C ALA A 34 -10.21 -21.49 -1.16
N THR A 35 -9.04 -21.81 -1.71
CA THR A 35 -8.43 -23.15 -1.68
C THR A 35 -7.80 -23.47 -0.32
N SER A 36 -7.21 -22.48 0.34
CA SER A 36 -6.50 -22.64 1.61
C SER A 36 -6.80 -21.48 2.57
N PRO A 37 -7.74 -21.67 3.51
CA PRO A 37 -8.02 -20.66 4.55
C PRO A 37 -6.79 -20.31 5.40
N ALA A 38 -5.81 -21.22 5.50
CA ALA A 38 -4.53 -20.94 6.16
C ALA A 38 -3.75 -19.81 5.45
N ARG A 39 -3.80 -19.72 4.12
CA ARG A 39 -3.16 -18.63 3.36
C ARG A 39 -3.79 -17.28 3.64
N PHE A 40 -5.12 -17.22 3.74
CA PHE A 40 -5.81 -16.02 4.19
C PHE A 40 -5.34 -15.59 5.58
N ARG A 41 -5.26 -16.55 6.52
CA ARG A 41 -4.81 -16.29 7.89
C ARG A 41 -3.36 -15.79 7.93
N GLU A 42 -2.47 -16.37 7.13
CA GLU A 42 -1.07 -15.93 6.99
C GLU A 42 -0.98 -14.51 6.45
N ASP A 43 -1.73 -14.18 5.39
CA ASP A 43 -1.75 -12.83 4.83
C ASP A 43 -2.33 -11.80 5.80
N ALA A 44 -3.40 -12.15 6.52
CA ALA A 44 -4.00 -11.30 7.54
C ALA A 44 -3.03 -11.03 8.70
N ASN A 45 -2.37 -12.08 9.21
CA ASN A 45 -1.34 -11.93 10.25
C ASN A 45 -0.19 -11.04 9.77
N ALA A 46 0.32 -11.31 8.56
CA ALA A 46 1.45 -10.55 8.03
C ALA A 46 1.13 -9.06 7.88
N GLU A 47 -0.10 -8.69 7.49
CA GLU A 47 -0.50 -7.29 7.42
C GLU A 47 -0.67 -6.66 8.81
N GLU A 48 -1.35 -7.37 9.70
CA GLU A 48 -1.61 -6.92 11.08
C GLU A 48 -0.30 -6.70 11.86
N ASP A 49 0.66 -7.64 11.76
CA ASP A 49 1.99 -7.53 12.36
C ASP A 49 2.75 -6.30 11.85
N LEU A 50 2.58 -5.92 10.58
CA LEU A 50 3.20 -4.72 10.03
C LEU A 50 2.55 -3.45 10.58
N VAL A 51 1.22 -3.42 10.69
CA VAL A 51 0.53 -2.26 11.24
C VAL A 51 0.84 -2.07 12.73
N LEU A 52 0.88 -3.16 13.50
CA LEU A 52 1.13 -3.14 14.95
C LEU A 52 2.62 -3.05 15.33
N GLY A 53 3.51 -3.64 14.52
CA GLY A 53 4.94 -3.86 14.84
C GLY A 53 5.86 -2.65 14.69
N GLY A 54 5.33 -1.43 14.63
CA GLY A 54 6.13 -0.19 14.65
C GLY A 54 6.17 0.59 13.33
N TYR A 55 5.46 0.17 12.28
CA TYR A 55 5.31 1.01 11.07
C TYR A 55 4.39 2.21 11.28
N ARG A 56 3.58 2.21 12.34
CA ARG A 56 2.69 3.33 12.72
C ARG A 56 3.45 4.65 12.84
N ASP A 57 4.65 4.63 13.41
CA ASP A 57 5.47 5.83 13.62
C ASP A 57 6.45 6.09 12.48
N ARG A 58 6.44 5.25 11.44
CA ARG A 58 7.39 5.31 10.33
C ARG A 58 6.77 5.79 9.01
N LEU A 59 5.48 6.13 8.98
CA LEU A 59 4.78 6.53 7.75
C LEU A 59 5.57 7.50 6.87
N VAL A 60 6.04 8.63 7.44
CA VAL A 60 6.78 9.65 6.69
C VAL A 60 8.15 9.14 6.23
N VAL A 61 8.84 8.37 7.07
CA VAL A 61 10.14 7.76 6.75
C VAL A 61 10.00 6.75 5.60
N GLU A 62 8.98 5.88 5.64
CA GLU A 62 8.74 4.89 4.58
C GLU A 62 8.34 5.56 3.25
N LEU A 63 7.53 6.62 3.30
CA LEU A 63 7.20 7.41 2.11
C LEU A 63 8.46 8.08 1.53
N ALA A 64 9.34 8.59 2.38
CA ALA A 64 10.61 9.18 1.97
C ALA A 64 11.59 8.15 1.39
N GLN A 65 11.66 6.95 1.98
CA GLN A 65 12.46 5.84 1.45
C GLN A 65 11.96 5.38 0.08
N ASN A 66 10.64 5.21 -0.08
CA ASN A 66 10.04 4.86 -1.37
C ASN A 66 10.37 5.93 -2.45
N ALA A 67 10.32 7.21 -2.09
CA ALA A 67 10.70 8.31 -2.98
C ALA A 67 12.20 8.31 -3.33
N ALA A 68 13.07 8.09 -2.35
CA ALA A 68 14.51 8.00 -2.55
C ALA A 68 14.88 6.82 -3.47
N ASP A 69 14.28 5.66 -3.26
CA ASP A 69 14.48 4.47 -4.07
C ASP A 69 14.04 4.68 -5.53
N ALA A 70 12.90 5.36 -5.74
CA ALA A 70 12.44 5.71 -7.08
C ALA A 70 13.43 6.64 -7.79
N ALA A 71 13.93 7.67 -7.09
CA ALA A 71 14.92 8.60 -7.65
C ALA A 71 16.24 7.89 -7.97
N ALA A 72 16.72 7.02 -7.07
CA ALA A 72 17.93 6.22 -7.25
C ALA A 72 17.81 5.30 -8.48
N ARG A 73 16.68 4.61 -8.66
CA ARG A 73 16.43 3.77 -9.85
C ARG A 73 16.43 4.56 -11.15
N ALA A 74 15.97 5.81 -11.15
CA ALA A 74 15.99 6.68 -12.32
C ALA A 74 17.34 7.42 -12.53
N GLY A 75 18.26 7.37 -11.56
CA GLY A 75 19.51 8.12 -11.64
C GLY A 75 19.32 9.64 -11.61
N VAL A 76 18.25 10.12 -10.94
CA VAL A 76 17.91 11.55 -10.85
C VAL A 76 17.94 12.05 -9.41
N PRO A 77 18.10 13.37 -9.17
CA PRO A 77 17.90 13.94 -7.84
C PRO A 77 16.48 13.66 -7.31
N GLY A 78 16.41 13.11 -6.09
CA GLY A 78 15.13 12.84 -5.43
C GLY A 78 14.47 14.11 -4.92
N ARG A 79 13.19 14.30 -5.29
CA ARG A 79 12.31 15.32 -4.72
C ARG A 79 11.10 14.62 -4.15
N LEU A 80 10.77 14.93 -2.90
CA LEU A 80 9.54 14.51 -2.23
C LEU A 80 8.78 15.76 -1.81
N ARG A 81 7.46 15.75 -2.02
CA ARG A 81 6.55 16.74 -1.49
C ARG A 81 5.44 16.05 -0.72
N LEU A 82 5.35 16.39 0.56
CA LEU A 82 4.27 15.97 1.44
C LEU A 82 3.27 17.11 1.54
N THR A 83 1.99 16.81 1.37
CA THR A 83 0.90 17.76 1.58
C THR A 83 -0.21 17.10 2.36
N LEU A 84 -0.62 17.72 3.46
CA LEU A 84 -1.84 17.36 4.17
C LEU A 84 -2.88 18.45 3.93
N ARG A 85 -3.99 18.09 3.29
CA ARG A 85 -5.07 19.03 2.98
C ARG A 85 -6.41 18.32 2.88
N ASP A 86 -7.45 18.92 3.43
CA ASP A 86 -8.84 18.45 3.32
C ASP A 86 -9.02 16.96 3.72
N GLY A 87 -8.26 16.51 4.73
CA GLY A 87 -8.28 15.12 5.22
C GLY A 87 -7.54 14.11 4.33
N VAL A 88 -6.65 14.57 3.45
CA VAL A 88 -5.84 13.72 2.56
C VAL A 88 -4.37 14.05 2.73
N LEU A 89 -3.56 13.04 3.05
CA LEU A 89 -2.11 13.11 2.95
C LEU A 89 -1.69 12.64 1.55
N ALA A 90 -0.95 13.47 0.82
CA ALA A 90 -0.35 13.11 -0.46
C ALA A 90 1.17 13.23 -0.40
N ALA A 91 1.85 12.23 -0.95
CA ALA A 91 3.30 12.16 -1.07
C ALA A 91 3.67 12.04 -2.55
N ALA A 92 4.07 13.16 -3.16
CA ALA A 92 4.46 13.22 -4.56
C ALA A 92 5.98 13.18 -4.70
N ASN A 93 6.51 12.33 -5.57
CA ASN A 93 7.95 12.17 -5.76
C ASN A 93 8.38 12.12 -7.23
N THR A 94 9.61 12.55 -7.47
CA THR A 94 10.32 12.31 -8.73
C THR A 94 10.98 10.94 -8.72
N GLY A 95 11.23 10.38 -9.91
CA GLY A 95 12.00 9.14 -10.06
C GLY A 95 11.38 8.17 -11.06
N ALA A 96 11.81 6.92 -10.99
CA ALA A 96 11.32 5.87 -11.88
C ALA A 96 9.80 5.73 -11.73
N PRO A 97 9.04 5.71 -12.84
CA PRO A 97 7.59 5.63 -12.78
C PRO A 97 7.11 4.30 -12.20
N LEU A 98 5.89 4.27 -11.68
CA LEU A 98 5.23 3.04 -11.25
C LEU A 98 5.08 2.08 -12.44
N ASP A 99 5.53 0.83 -12.25
CA ASP A 99 5.41 -0.25 -13.22
C ASP A 99 4.69 -1.48 -12.62
N ALA A 100 4.41 -2.47 -13.45
CA ALA A 100 3.68 -3.67 -13.04
C ALA A 100 4.43 -4.48 -11.96
N ALA A 101 5.76 -4.52 -12.00
CA ALA A 101 6.59 -5.21 -11.01
C ALA A 101 6.56 -4.50 -9.64
N GLY A 102 6.52 -3.16 -9.66
CA GLY A 102 6.30 -2.31 -8.49
C GLY A 102 4.93 -2.57 -7.87
N VAL A 103 3.86 -2.59 -8.68
CA VAL A 103 2.50 -2.90 -8.20
C VAL A 103 2.41 -4.31 -7.58
N GLU A 104 3.00 -5.32 -8.22
CA GLU A 104 3.08 -6.66 -7.66
C GLU A 104 3.87 -6.68 -6.33
N SER A 105 4.94 -5.90 -6.23
CA SER A 105 5.73 -5.77 -5.00
C SER A 105 4.95 -5.08 -3.87
N LEU A 106 4.11 -4.08 -4.18
CA LEU A 106 3.23 -3.42 -3.22
C LEU A 106 2.09 -4.35 -2.75
N ALA A 107 1.56 -5.17 -3.66
CA ALA A 107 0.51 -6.12 -3.36
C ALA A 107 1.03 -7.41 -2.68
N THR A 108 2.34 -7.55 -2.56
CA THR A 108 2.97 -8.69 -1.89
C THR A 108 3.60 -8.28 -0.56
N LEU A 109 2.95 -8.64 0.55
CA LEU A 109 3.56 -8.63 1.88
C LEU A 109 4.53 -9.81 1.95
N ARG A 110 5.71 -9.66 1.35
CA ARG A 110 6.82 -10.58 1.60
C ARG A 110 7.56 -10.07 2.81
N ALA A 111 7.17 -10.58 3.98
CA ALA A 111 8.00 -10.53 5.17
C ALA A 111 9.38 -11.10 4.83
N SER A 112 10.41 -10.37 5.20
CA SER A 112 11.80 -10.82 5.19
C SER A 112 11.91 -12.07 6.06
N ALA A 113 11.70 -13.26 5.49
CA ALA A 113 12.18 -14.49 6.10
C ALA A 113 13.72 -14.43 6.01
N LYS A 114 14.36 -14.02 7.12
CA LYS A 114 15.81 -14.00 7.38
C LYS A 114 16.66 -13.09 6.50
N ARG A 115 16.88 -11.85 6.94
CA ARG A 115 18.15 -11.13 6.69
C ARG A 115 18.55 -10.24 7.88
N ASP A 116 18.62 -10.83 9.08
CA ASP A 116 19.34 -10.24 10.21
C ASP A 116 20.35 -11.21 10.86
N THR A 117 20.50 -12.42 10.31
CA THR A 117 21.56 -13.35 10.72
C THR A 117 22.53 -13.52 9.55
N GLU A 118 23.48 -12.60 9.45
CA GLU A 118 24.85 -12.76 8.92
C GLU A 118 25.35 -11.40 8.44
N ARG A 119 25.79 -10.62 9.43
CA ARG A 119 26.67 -9.49 9.23
C ARG A 119 28.07 -10.08 9.00
N ASP A 120 28.44 -10.34 7.75
CA ASP A 120 29.85 -10.62 7.42
C ASP A 120 30.33 -9.99 6.10
N SER A 121 31.46 -9.32 6.28
CA SER A 121 32.51 -8.85 5.36
C SER A 121 32.23 -8.43 3.90
N ARG A 122 32.58 -7.14 3.69
CA ARG A 122 33.32 -6.56 2.55
C ARG A 122 32.58 -6.37 1.23
N ARG A 123 32.25 -5.09 1.00
CA ARG A 123 32.03 -4.46 -0.31
C ARG A 123 30.93 -5.11 -1.12
N ASP A 124 29.70 -4.79 -0.75
CA ASP A 124 28.59 -4.69 -1.70
C ASP A 124 27.68 -3.56 -1.20
N THR A 125 27.43 -2.59 -2.07
CA THR A 125 26.44 -1.54 -1.84
C THR A 125 25.11 -2.25 -1.59
N PRO A 126 24.46 -2.10 -0.42
CA PRO A 126 23.22 -2.79 -0.18
C PRO A 126 22.19 -2.23 -1.15
N THR A 127 21.73 -3.06 -2.09
CA THR A 127 20.50 -2.83 -2.86
C THR A 127 19.32 -2.89 -1.87
N VAL A 128 19.17 -1.83 -1.08
CA VAL A 128 17.95 -1.54 -0.32
C VAL A 128 16.89 -1.19 -1.37
N GLY A 129 15.72 -1.85 -1.33
CA GLY A 129 14.67 -1.68 -2.35
C GLY A 129 13.89 -2.94 -2.72
N ARG A 130 13.94 -3.98 -1.89
CA ARG A 130 13.04 -5.15 -1.93
C ARG A 130 12.65 -5.38 -0.46
N PHE A 131 11.41 -5.22 -0.01
CA PHE A 131 10.11 -5.59 -0.56
C PHE A 131 9.02 -4.67 0.05
N GLY A 132 7.79 -4.68 -0.48
CA GLY A 132 6.65 -3.78 -0.15
C GLY A 132 6.12 -3.77 1.30
N VAL A 133 6.95 -4.17 2.25
CA VAL A 133 6.73 -4.14 3.69
C VAL A 133 6.61 -2.70 4.21
N GLY A 134 7.47 -1.79 3.74
CA GLY A 134 7.44 -0.37 4.13
C GLY A 134 6.17 0.34 3.71
N PHE A 135 5.59 -0.05 2.56
CA PHE A 135 4.33 0.52 2.10
C PHE A 135 3.16 0.18 3.03
N ALA A 136 3.22 -0.90 3.81
CA ALA A 136 2.18 -1.22 4.79
C ALA A 136 2.03 -0.13 5.88
N ALA A 137 3.02 0.74 6.07
CA ALA A 137 2.89 1.90 6.97
C ALA A 137 1.71 2.81 6.63
N VAL A 138 1.26 2.86 5.36
CA VAL A 138 0.10 3.66 4.95
C VAL A 138 -1.19 3.18 5.64
N LEU A 139 -1.26 1.89 5.99
CA LEU A 139 -2.37 1.29 6.70
C LEU A 139 -2.45 1.75 8.16
N SER A 140 -1.54 2.58 8.65
CA SER A 140 -1.71 3.27 9.93
C SER A 140 -2.72 4.42 9.84
N VAL A 141 -2.91 5.02 8.65
CA VAL A 141 -3.72 6.24 8.47
C VAL A 141 -4.87 6.13 7.48
N THR A 142 -4.85 5.19 6.54
CA THR A 142 -5.90 5.03 5.53
C THR A 142 -6.42 3.59 5.37
N ASP A 143 -7.67 3.47 4.91
CA ASP A 143 -8.30 2.23 4.44
C ASP A 143 -8.41 2.17 2.90
N GLU A 144 -7.99 3.23 2.22
CA GLU A 144 -8.13 3.39 0.78
C GLU A 144 -6.88 4.03 0.15
N PRO A 145 -5.67 3.45 0.35
CA PRO A 145 -4.46 3.99 -0.24
C PRO A 145 -4.49 3.88 -1.77
N ALA A 146 -3.81 4.80 -2.43
CA ALA A 146 -3.59 4.74 -3.86
C ALA A 146 -2.21 5.26 -4.26
N VAL A 147 -1.71 4.76 -5.38
CA VAL A 147 -0.48 5.22 -6.02
C VAL A 147 -0.79 5.49 -7.48
N VAL A 148 -0.53 6.71 -7.93
CA VAL A 148 -0.85 7.16 -9.29
C VAL A 148 0.40 7.75 -9.93
N GLY A 149 0.70 7.35 -11.15
CA GLY A 149 1.79 7.88 -11.95
C GLY A 149 1.34 8.28 -13.35
N ARG A 150 2.30 8.60 -14.22
CA ARG A 150 2.04 9.03 -15.62
C ARG A 150 1.37 7.96 -16.49
N HIS A 151 1.51 6.67 -16.14
CA HIS A 151 1.06 5.54 -16.95
C HIS A 151 -0.15 4.79 -16.35
N GLY A 152 -0.82 5.40 -15.37
CA GLY A 152 -1.94 4.81 -14.63
C GLY A 152 -1.66 4.74 -13.13
N GLY A 153 -2.55 4.10 -12.38
CA GLY A 153 -2.41 3.91 -10.94
C GLY A 153 -2.92 2.57 -10.44
N VAL A 154 -2.65 2.33 -9.16
CA VAL A 154 -3.21 1.24 -8.36
C VAL A 154 -3.85 1.83 -7.10
N ARG A 155 -4.96 1.26 -6.67
CA ARG A 155 -5.65 1.64 -5.43
C ARG A 155 -6.09 0.39 -4.67
N TRP A 156 -6.39 0.60 -3.40
CA TRP A 156 -7.02 -0.38 -2.54
C TRP A 156 -8.26 0.23 -1.91
N SER A 157 -9.21 -0.61 -1.50
CA SER A 157 -10.39 -0.20 -0.75
C SER A 157 -10.78 -1.31 0.22
N LEU A 158 -10.81 -1.01 1.52
CA LEU A 158 -11.23 -1.99 2.53
C LEU A 158 -12.66 -2.47 2.30
N ALA A 159 -13.55 -1.61 1.80
CA ALA A 159 -14.92 -1.98 1.49
C ALA A 159 -15.00 -2.98 0.33
N GLU A 160 -14.31 -2.72 -0.79
CA GLU A 160 -14.27 -3.65 -1.93
C GLU A 160 -13.52 -4.95 -1.57
N ALA A 161 -12.46 -4.86 -0.77
CA ALA A 161 -11.70 -6.01 -0.29
C ALA A 161 -12.59 -6.96 0.54
N ARG A 162 -13.35 -6.41 1.51
CA ARG A 162 -14.31 -7.17 2.31
C ARG A 162 -15.38 -7.82 1.44
N HIS A 163 -15.98 -7.04 0.54
CA HIS A 163 -16.98 -7.56 -0.38
C HIS A 163 -16.44 -8.77 -1.15
N LEU A 164 -15.31 -8.63 -1.85
CA LEU A 164 -14.73 -9.73 -2.63
C LEU A 164 -14.36 -10.96 -1.79
N ALA A 165 -13.85 -10.75 -0.57
CA ALA A 165 -13.53 -11.85 0.34
C ALA A 165 -14.81 -12.59 0.79
N GLU A 166 -15.87 -11.86 1.12
CA GLU A 166 -17.19 -12.42 1.46
C GLU A 166 -17.83 -13.15 0.27
N GLU A 167 -17.73 -12.58 -0.94
CA GLU A 167 -18.22 -13.23 -2.17
C GLU A 167 -17.52 -14.56 -2.42
N THR A 168 -16.21 -14.60 -2.20
CA THR A 168 -15.39 -15.80 -2.32
C THR A 168 -15.76 -16.81 -1.24
N ALA A 169 -15.98 -16.35 0.00
CA ALA A 169 -16.36 -17.18 1.14
C ALA A 169 -17.73 -17.88 0.97
N ARG A 170 -18.65 -17.34 0.16
CA ARG A 170 -19.92 -18.03 -0.18
C ARG A 170 -19.69 -19.43 -0.78
N HIS A 171 -18.54 -19.65 -1.40
CA HIS A 171 -18.15 -20.91 -2.03
C HIS A 171 -17.01 -21.63 -1.28
N SER A 172 -16.53 -21.07 -0.16
CA SER A 172 -15.48 -21.66 0.69
C SER A 172 -15.82 -21.44 2.17
N PRO A 173 -16.50 -22.40 2.82
CA PRO A 173 -16.90 -22.28 4.22
C PRO A 173 -15.72 -22.04 5.17
N GLY A 174 -14.57 -22.67 4.92
CA GLY A 174 -13.37 -22.50 5.72
C GLY A 174 -12.80 -21.07 5.67
N LEU A 175 -12.88 -20.41 4.50
CA LEU A 175 -12.53 -18.99 4.39
C LEU A 175 -13.53 -18.12 5.16
N GLY A 176 -14.83 -18.40 5.03
CA GLY A 176 -15.87 -17.69 5.78
C GLY A 176 -15.69 -17.78 7.29
N ASP A 177 -15.24 -18.92 7.79
CA ASP A 177 -14.93 -19.11 9.22
C ASP A 177 -13.72 -18.30 9.67
N GLU A 178 -12.66 -18.21 8.87
CA GLU A 178 -11.50 -17.34 9.18
C GLU A 178 -11.87 -15.86 9.16
N ILE A 179 -12.67 -15.40 8.19
CA ILE A 179 -13.15 -14.01 8.14
C ILE A 179 -13.99 -13.69 9.38
N ARG A 180 -14.91 -14.58 9.77
CA ARG A 180 -15.75 -14.39 10.97
C ARG A 180 -14.92 -14.39 12.26
N ARG A 181 -13.93 -15.27 12.38
CA ARG A 181 -12.99 -15.30 13.53
C ARG A 181 -12.23 -13.99 13.71
N ARG A 182 -12.11 -13.19 12.64
CA ARG A 182 -11.40 -11.90 12.62
C ARG A 182 -12.34 -10.70 12.53
N ASP A 183 -13.61 -10.85 12.89
CA ASP A 183 -14.60 -9.76 12.86
C ASP A 183 -14.69 -9.05 11.48
N GLY A 184 -14.51 -9.80 10.39
CA GLY A 184 -14.55 -9.25 9.04
C GLY A 184 -13.29 -8.48 8.62
N HIS A 185 -12.19 -8.57 9.37
CA HIS A 185 -10.89 -8.05 8.93
C HIS A 185 -10.34 -8.88 7.76
N VAL A 186 -9.80 -8.19 6.75
CA VAL A 186 -9.21 -8.79 5.55
C VAL A 186 -7.88 -8.09 5.24
N PRO A 187 -6.86 -8.79 4.73
CA PRO A 187 -5.59 -8.17 4.39
C PRO A 187 -5.75 -7.29 3.13
N LEU A 188 -5.82 -5.98 3.35
CA LEU A 188 -6.18 -4.97 2.37
C LEU A 188 -5.21 -4.94 1.19
N LEU A 189 -3.90 -4.90 1.45
CA LEU A 189 -2.89 -4.68 0.40
C LEU A 189 -2.80 -5.84 -0.59
N ARG A 190 -3.38 -6.99 -0.27
CA ARG A 190 -3.43 -8.16 -1.16
C ARG A 190 -4.39 -8.03 -2.33
N LEU A 191 -5.34 -7.08 -2.27
CA LEU A 191 -6.40 -6.94 -3.28
C LEU A 191 -6.31 -5.59 -4.00
N PRO A 192 -5.31 -5.38 -4.89
CA PRO A 192 -5.18 -4.14 -5.65
C PRO A 192 -6.27 -4.02 -6.73
N PHE A 193 -6.61 -2.78 -7.06
CA PHE A 193 -7.49 -2.40 -8.16
C PHE A 193 -6.80 -1.39 -9.06
N ALA A 194 -7.06 -1.46 -10.37
CA ALA A 194 -6.61 -0.44 -11.31
C ALA A 194 -7.24 0.92 -10.97
N ALA A 195 -6.42 1.96 -11.02
CA ALA A 195 -6.83 3.34 -10.81
C ALA A 195 -6.39 4.20 -12.00
N GLU A 196 -7.13 5.28 -12.22
CA GLU A 196 -6.74 6.35 -13.14
C GLU A 196 -6.34 7.61 -12.37
N GLY A 197 -5.59 8.46 -13.07
CA GLY A 197 -5.13 9.75 -12.58
C GLY A 197 -3.73 10.05 -13.10
N THR A 198 -3.17 11.17 -12.67
CA THR A 198 -1.79 11.54 -12.98
C THR A 198 -1.20 12.27 -11.79
N ALA A 199 0.08 12.03 -11.52
CA ALA A 199 0.81 12.81 -10.53
C ALA A 199 0.86 14.29 -10.96
N PRO A 200 0.77 15.26 -10.03
CA PRO A 200 0.89 16.66 -10.38
C PRO A 200 2.31 16.96 -10.88
N ASP A 201 2.44 17.76 -11.93
CA ASP A 201 3.78 18.23 -12.34
C ASP A 201 4.43 19.04 -11.20
N PRO A 202 5.76 18.92 -11.01
CA PRO A 202 6.74 18.19 -11.82
C PRO A 202 7.01 16.74 -11.34
N TYR A 203 6.11 16.10 -10.61
CA TYR A 203 6.33 14.78 -10.01
C TYR A 203 5.94 13.63 -10.95
N ASP A 204 6.54 12.45 -10.73
CA ASP A 204 6.33 11.27 -11.57
C ASP A 204 5.31 10.30 -10.95
N THR A 205 5.26 10.25 -9.62
CA THR A 205 4.35 9.40 -8.84
C THR A 205 3.78 10.20 -7.67
N VAL A 206 2.54 9.90 -7.29
CA VAL A 206 1.92 10.39 -6.06
C VAL A 206 1.24 9.24 -5.31
N VAL A 207 1.58 9.10 -4.02
CA VAL A 207 0.83 8.28 -3.07
C VAL A 207 -0.26 9.16 -2.46
N ILE A 208 -1.51 8.71 -2.50
CA ILE A 208 -2.69 9.45 -2.04
C ILE A 208 -3.34 8.65 -0.91
N LEU A 209 -3.45 9.26 0.27
CA LEU A 209 -3.91 8.63 1.51
C LEU A 209 -5.07 9.45 2.12
N PRO A 210 -6.33 9.16 1.75
CA PRO A 210 -7.49 9.70 2.45
C PRO A 210 -7.48 9.18 3.90
N LEU A 211 -7.47 10.08 4.87
CA LEU A 211 -7.31 9.72 6.27
C LEU A 211 -8.62 9.13 6.81
N ARG A 212 -8.54 7.97 7.47
CA ARG A 212 -9.71 7.18 7.84
C ARG A 212 -10.62 7.89 8.86
N ASP A 213 -10.02 8.63 9.78
CA ASP A 213 -10.66 9.29 10.91
C ASP A 213 -9.76 10.39 11.51
N THR A 214 -10.25 11.04 12.57
CA THR A 214 -9.52 12.08 13.30
C THR A 214 -8.22 11.57 13.92
N ALA A 215 -8.18 10.34 14.44
CA ALA A 215 -6.97 9.81 15.06
C ALA A 215 -5.85 9.59 14.02
N ALA A 216 -6.21 9.18 12.81
CA ALA A 216 -5.30 9.12 11.67
C ALA A 216 -4.84 10.51 11.21
N ALA A 217 -5.72 11.51 11.23
CA ALA A 217 -5.35 12.90 10.96
C ALA A 217 -4.33 13.42 11.98
N ASP A 218 -4.60 13.27 13.27
CA ASP A 218 -3.69 13.69 14.33
C ASP A 218 -2.34 12.96 14.24
N LEU A 219 -2.35 11.67 13.86
CA LEU A 219 -1.12 10.91 13.64
C LEU A 219 -0.32 11.47 12.46
N ALA A 220 -0.96 11.70 11.32
CA ALA A 220 -0.29 12.25 10.14
C ALA A 220 0.32 13.64 10.44
N GLU A 221 -0.42 14.52 11.11
CA GLU A 221 0.07 15.85 11.51
C GLU A 221 1.29 15.76 12.43
N ARG A 222 1.23 14.93 13.48
CA ARG A 222 2.37 14.74 14.39
C ARG A 222 3.61 14.24 13.66
N LEU A 223 3.45 13.26 12.77
CA LEU A 223 4.59 12.68 12.03
C LEU A 223 5.19 13.67 11.03
N LEU A 224 4.39 14.55 10.43
CA LEU A 224 4.89 15.63 9.58
C LEU A 224 5.69 16.65 10.39
N HIS A 225 5.14 17.12 11.53
CA HIS A 225 5.83 18.07 12.40
C HIS A 225 7.17 17.54 12.93
N ALA A 226 7.23 16.25 13.29
CA ALA A 226 8.45 15.63 13.79
C ALA A 226 9.62 15.64 12.78
N VAL A 227 9.34 15.79 11.48
CA VAL A 227 10.37 15.87 10.43
C VAL A 227 10.71 17.32 10.08
N ASP A 228 9.80 18.26 10.26
CA ASP A 228 10.08 19.70 10.06
C ASP A 228 10.99 20.28 11.16
N ASP A 229 10.99 19.68 12.35
CA ASP A 229 11.83 20.09 13.50
C ASP A 229 13.25 19.46 13.49
N ALA A 230 13.58 18.65 12.48
CA ALA A 230 14.84 17.89 12.37
C ALA A 230 15.83 18.53 11.37
#